data_AF-A0A6B2E359-F1
#
_entry.id   AF-A0A6B2E359-F1
#
_cell.length_a   1.000
_cell.length_b   1.000
_cell.length_c   1.000
_cell.angle_alpha   90.00
_cell.angle_beta   90.00
_cell.angle_gamma   90.00
#
_symmetry.space_group_name_H-M   'P 1'
#
loop_
_entity.id
_entity.type
_entity.pdbx_description
1 polymer ?
#
loop_
_entity_poly.entity_id
_entity_poly.type
_entity_poly.pdbx_seq_one_letter_code
_entity_poly.pdbx_strand_id
1 'polypeptide(L)' 'MWSFYEDECRQGRTPTGADLDRVAGTHNYGRRVLRQWRAAGLLTANPKTPAEDSPTSLSG' A
#
# COMPACT_ATOMS: atom_id res chain seq x y z
N MET A 1 -6.41 9.91 -7.12
CA MET A 1 -5.68 9.46 -5.91
C MET A 1 -5.93 7.99 -5.58
N TRP A 2 -7.18 7.52 -5.40
CA TRP A 2 -7.45 6.10 -5.11
C TRP A 2 -6.96 5.15 -6.21
N SER A 3 -7.26 5.45 -7.48
CA SER A 3 -6.76 4.64 -8.61
C SER A 3 -5.23 4.52 -8.63
N PHE A 4 -4.50 5.62 -8.43
CA PHE A 4 -3.04 5.59 -8.31
C PHE A 4 -2.57 4.75 -7.11
N TYR A 5 -3.27 4.88 -5.98
CA TYR A 5 -2.97 4.10 -4.78
C TYR A 5 -3.12 2.59 -5.04
N GLU A 6 -4.22 2.17 -5.65
CA GLU A 6 -4.48 0.78 -6.01
C GLU A 6 -3.46 0.24 -7.01
N ASP A 7 -3.10 1.01 -8.05
CA ASP A 7 -2.15 0.57 -9.08
C ASP A 7 -0.74 0.36 -8.51
N GLU A 8 -0.30 1.24 -7.62
CA GLU A 8 0.98 1.07 -6.92
C GLU A 8 0.92 -0.13 -5.95
N CYS A 9 -0.20 -0.33 -5.24
CA CYS A 9 -0.41 -1.52 -4.41
C CYS A 9 -0.41 -2.82 -5.22
N ARG A 10 -1.01 -2.84 -6.41
CA ARG A 10 -0.93 -3.97 -7.35
C ARG A 10 0.49 -4.27 -7.80
N GLN A 11 1.34 -3.25 -7.84
CA GLN A 11 2.77 -3.38 -8.14
C GLN A 11 3.62 -3.68 -6.89
N GLY A 12 3.00 -3.99 -5.75
CA GLY A 12 3.69 -4.32 -4.50
C GLY A 12 4.27 -3.12 -3.75
N ARG A 13 3.91 -1.90 -4.15
CA ARG A 13 4.33 -0.66 -3.50
C ARG A 13 3.25 -0.16 -2.53
N THR A 14 3.65 0.61 -1.52
CA THR A 14 2.71 1.23 -0.58
C THR A 14 2.89 2.75 -0.66
N PRO A 15 2.05 3.46 -1.42
CA PRO A 15 2.19 4.91 -1.62
C PRO A 15 2.05 5.69 -0.33
N THR A 16 2.90 6.70 -0.18
CA THR A 16 2.84 7.63 0.96
C THR A 16 1.98 8.85 0.63
N GLY A 17 1.68 9.65 1.65
CA GLY A 17 0.90 10.87 1.44
C GLY A 17 1.63 11.88 0.57
N ALA A 18 2.97 11.88 0.61
CA ALA A 18 3.80 12.72 -0.25
C ALA A 18 3.74 12.27 -1.72
N ASP A 19 3.63 10.96 -1.98
CA ASP A 19 3.47 10.44 -3.34
C ASP A 19 2.11 10.81 -3.92
N LEU A 20 1.06 10.75 -3.09
CA LEU A 20 -0.27 11.24 -3.46
C LEU A 20 -0.27 12.75 -3.71
N ASP A 21 0.43 13.51 -2.88
CA ASP A 21 0.60 14.96 -3.02
C ASP A 21 1.31 15.30 -4.34
N ARG A 22 2.37 14.55 -4.71
CA ARG A 22 3.09 14.74 -5.98
C ARG A 22 2.22 14.50 -7.20
N VAL A 23 1.43 13.41 -7.24
CA VAL A 23 0.61 13.07 -8.42
C VAL A 23 -0.62 13.98 -8.58
N ALA A 24 -1.12 14.54 -7.47
CA ALA A 24 -2.27 15.43 -7.49
C ALA A 24 -1.92 16.93 -7.52
N GLY A 25 -0.63 17.29 -7.42
CA GLY A 25 -0.20 18.68 -7.34
C GLY A 25 -0.63 19.37 -6.03
N THR A 26 -0.72 18.62 -4.93
CA THR A 26 -1.12 19.13 -3.60
C THR A 26 0.05 19.05 -2.62
N HIS A 27 -0.01 19.80 -1.51
CA HIS A 27 1.10 19.84 -0.52
C HIS A 27 0.84 19.07 0.79
N ASN A 28 -0.42 18.85 1.15
CA ASN A 28 -0.82 18.21 2.41
C ASN A 28 -2.07 17.35 2.28
N TYR A 29 -2.69 17.35 1.11
CA TYR A 29 -3.99 16.75 0.92
C TYR A 29 -3.85 15.22 0.83
N GLY A 30 -2.80 14.72 0.17
CA GLY A 30 -2.48 13.29 0.10
C GLY A 30 -2.29 12.67 1.49
N ARG A 31 -1.56 13.35 2.40
CA ARG A 31 -1.43 12.91 3.80
C ARG A 31 -2.78 12.88 4.54
N ARG A 32 -3.64 13.88 4.32
CA ARG A 32 -4.97 13.94 4.95
C ARG A 32 -5.87 12.80 4.47
N VAL A 33 -5.87 12.55 3.17
CA VAL A 33 -6.65 11.48 2.53
C VAL A 33 -6.21 10.10 3.02
N LEU A 34 -4.90 9.83 3.09
CA LEU A 34 -4.43 8.55 3.66
C LEU A 34 -4.86 8.36 5.11
N ARG A 35 -4.82 9.42 5.93
CA ARG A 35 -5.29 9.32 7.31
C ARG A 35 -6.78 8.99 7.37
N GLN A 36 -7.58 9.60 6.50
CA GLN A 36 -9.01 9.30 6.38
C GLN A 36 -9.26 7.86 5.94
N TRP A 37 -8.52 7.35 4.96
CA TRP A 37 -8.65 5.96 4.51
C TRP A 37 -8.24 4.95 5.58
N ARG A 38 -7.19 5.23 6.36
CA ARG A 38 -6.82 4.40 7.53
C ARG A 38 -7.91 4.40 8.58
N ALA A 39 -8.44 5.58 8.92
CA ALA A 39 -9.52 5.71 9.91
C ALA A 39 -10.81 5.01 9.45
N ALA A 40 -11.06 4.98 8.14
CA ALA A 40 -12.19 4.26 7.54
C ALA A 40 -11.95 2.76 7.35
N GLY A 41 -10.76 2.23 7.71
CA GLY A 41 -10.42 0.82 7.51
C GLY A 41 -10.21 0.41 6.05
N LEU A 42 -10.09 1.37 5.13
CA LEU A 42 -9.91 1.12 3.69
C LEU A 42 -8.48 0.67 3.35
N LEU A 43 -7.53 0.98 4.24
CA LEU A 43 -6.15 0.53 4.11
C LEU A 43 -5.94 -0.70 5.00
N THR A 44 -6.61 -1.81 4.70
CA THR A 44 -6.21 -3.10 5.27
C THR A 44 -4.75 -3.29 4.88
N ALA A 45 -3.88 -3.26 5.88
CA ALA A 45 -2.46 -3.49 5.70
C ALA A 45 -2.32 -4.75 4.87
N ASN A 46 -1.74 -4.64 3.67
CA ASN A 46 -1.19 -5.82 3.04
C ASN A 46 -0.09 -6.26 4.01
N PRO A 47 -0.26 -7.35 4.79
CA PRO A 47 0.88 -7.84 5.51
C PRO A 47 1.87 -8.17 4.40
N LYS A 48 3.05 -7.56 4.47
CA LYS A 48 4.21 -8.11 3.80
C LYS A 48 4.49 -9.44 4.51
N THR A 49 3.64 -10.43 4.27
CA THR A 49 3.94 -11.83 4.50
C THR A 49 4.56 -12.26 3.18
N PRO A 50 5.89 -12.43 3.10
CA PRO A 50 6.40 -13.40 2.16
C PRO A 50 5.83 -14.74 2.65
N ALA A 51 4.66 -15.10 2.14
CA ALA A 51 4.12 -16.44 2.25
C ALA A 51 4.93 -17.32 1.31
N GLU A 52 6.19 -17.58 1.68
CA GLU A 52 6.95 -18.75 1.23
C GLU A 52 7.74 -19.28 2.44
N ASP A 53 7.00 -19.69 3.47
CA ASP A 53 7.30 -20.98 4.08
C ASP A 53 7.20 -22.02 2.95
N SER A 54 8.34 -22.45 2.42
CA SER A 54 8.46 -23.76 1.81
C SER A 54 8.86 -24.75 2.90
N PRO A 55 7.93 -25.52 3.51
CA PRO A 55 8.28 -26.80 4.09
C PRO A 55 8.25 -27.84 2.97
N THR A 56 9.30 -28.67 2.90
CA THR A 56 9.46 -29.86 2.03
C THR A 56 10.51 -29.70 0.92
N SER A 57 11.78 -29.83 1.33
CA SER A 57 12.68 -30.76 0.65
C SER A 57 13.12 -31.80 1.68
N LEU A 58 12.34 -32.87 1.76
CA LEU A 58 12.72 -34.15 2.36
C LEU A 58 13.01 -35.07 1.16
N SER A 59 14.28 -35.23 0.86
CA SER A 59 14.88 -36.25 -0.03
C SER A 59 16.37 -36.16 0.27
N GLY A 60 17.03 -37.16 0.84
CA GLY A 60 16.94 -38.58 0.54
C GLY A 60 18.36 -38.99 0.21
#